data_AF-A0A7R9ELD5-F1
#
_entry.id   AF-A0A7R9ELD5-F1
#
_cell.length_a   1.000
_cell.length_b   1.000
_cell.length_c   1.000
_cell.angle_alpha   90.00
_cell.angle_beta   90.00
_cell.angle_gamma   90.00
#
_symmetry.space_group_name_H-M   'P 1'
#
loop_
_entity.id
_entity.type
_entity.pdbx_description
1 polymer ?
#
loop_
_entity_poly.entity_id
_entity_poly.type
_entity_poly.pdbx_seq_one_letter_code
_entity_poly.pdbx_strand_id
1 'polypeptide(L)'
;CNTPNKETGNSSKKPSKDKEDKAKESDVKEKERDRKSQTSFPPASSNTTDAVRLKCRELLANAIQLDGGYWESSVSNHSAAEVTQAGGWVQQLTWIEVPEGCASPEDLAEELEEAIFQEFRNTDMRYKNRVRSRVANLKDTKNPGFRMNFLVGAIPATKLAVMTAEEMASDEMKAIRNKFLKEAIDDAQLATVQGTSTDLLKCGKCKKRNCTYNQ
;
A
#
# COMPACT_ATOMS: atom_id res chain seq x y z
N CYS A 1 -11.52 -39.07 -20.40
CA CYS A 1 -12.80 -38.33 -20.30
C CYS A 1 -12.94 -37.78 -18.88
N ASN A 2 -12.57 -36.52 -18.65
CA ASN A 2 -12.78 -35.88 -17.36
C ASN A 2 -14.07 -35.05 -17.40
N THR A 3 -14.90 -35.13 -16.37
CA THR A 3 -16.14 -34.35 -16.23
C THR A 3 -16.25 -33.88 -14.78
N PRO A 4 -16.39 -32.58 -14.48
CA PRO A 4 -16.51 -32.11 -13.11
C PRO A 4 -17.86 -32.55 -12.52
N ASN A 5 -17.82 -33.21 -11.36
CA ASN A 5 -19.04 -33.63 -10.66
C ASN A 5 -19.57 -32.49 -9.79
N LYS A 6 -20.90 -32.41 -9.68
CA LYS A 6 -21.63 -31.40 -8.88
C LYS A 6 -22.30 -32.12 -7.71
N GLU A 7 -21.80 -31.92 -6.50
CA GLU A 7 -22.32 -32.61 -5.31
C GLU A 7 -23.14 -31.67 -4.42
N THR A 8 -24.33 -32.14 -4.00
CA THR A 8 -25.23 -31.42 -3.09
C THR A 8 -25.94 -32.37 -2.14
N GLY A 9 -25.62 -32.26 -0.84
CA GLY A 9 -26.41 -32.73 0.32
C GLY A 9 -26.35 -34.22 0.68
N ASN A 10 -26.68 -34.65 1.92
CA ASN A 10 -26.93 -33.94 3.20
C ASN A 10 -27.06 -34.97 4.36
N SER A 11 -26.92 -34.55 5.63
CA SER A 11 -27.20 -35.28 6.89
C SER A 11 -26.28 -36.48 7.20
N SER A 12 -25.93 -36.81 8.46
CA SER A 12 -26.27 -36.32 9.82
C SER A 12 -25.16 -36.83 10.79
N LYS A 13 -25.06 -36.58 12.12
CA LYS A 13 -25.96 -36.02 13.16
C LYS A 13 -25.13 -35.45 14.36
N LYS A 14 -25.81 -34.85 15.35
CA LYS A 14 -25.35 -34.51 16.74
C LYS A 14 -25.86 -35.60 17.74
N PRO A 15 -25.43 -35.76 19.03
CA PRO A 15 -25.54 -34.69 20.07
C PRO A 15 -24.71 -34.72 21.41
N SER A 16 -24.70 -33.57 22.11
CA SER A 16 -24.69 -33.40 23.61
C SER A 16 -23.42 -33.83 24.43
N LYS A 17 -23.19 -33.43 25.71
CA LYS A 17 -24.03 -32.75 26.72
C LYS A 17 -23.25 -32.04 27.88
N ASP A 18 -23.73 -30.86 28.27
CA ASP A 18 -23.79 -30.09 29.55
C ASP A 18 -22.86 -30.33 30.78
N LYS A 19 -22.41 -29.20 31.42
CA LYS A 19 -22.61 -28.73 32.84
C LYS A 19 -21.52 -27.70 33.26
N GLU A 20 -21.82 -26.49 33.77
CA GLU A 20 -22.33 -26.09 35.11
C GLU A 20 -21.36 -26.47 36.26
N ASP A 21 -20.99 -25.64 37.26
CA ASP A 21 -21.65 -24.44 37.83
C ASP A 21 -20.73 -23.57 38.76
N LYS A 22 -21.23 -22.39 39.19
CA LYS A 22 -20.93 -21.61 40.44
C LYS A 22 -19.56 -20.94 40.79
N ALA A 23 -19.53 -19.62 40.53
CA ALA A 23 -19.52 -18.50 41.51
C ALA A 23 -18.61 -18.46 42.78
N LYS A 24 -17.92 -17.32 42.96
CA LYS A 24 -17.86 -16.54 44.23
C LYS A 24 -17.55 -15.06 43.99
N GLU A 25 -18.04 -14.22 44.89
CA GLU A 25 -18.17 -12.74 44.82
C GLU A 25 -17.23 -12.03 45.83
N SER A 26 -17.25 -10.69 45.87
CA SER A 26 -16.50 -9.73 46.72
C SER A 26 -15.10 -9.32 46.18
N ASP A 27 -14.63 -8.06 46.25
CA ASP A 27 -15.26 -6.82 46.77
C ASP A 27 -14.77 -5.54 46.01
N VAL A 28 -15.26 -4.36 46.40
CA VAL A 28 -15.29 -3.10 45.64
C VAL A 28 -14.07 -2.19 45.87
N LYS A 29 -13.51 -1.59 44.79
CA LYS A 29 -13.07 -0.17 44.84
C LYS A 29 -12.96 0.58 43.50
N GLU A 30 -14.10 1.11 43.07
CA GLU A 30 -14.30 2.47 42.54
C GLU A 30 -13.05 3.33 42.17
N LYS A 31 -12.93 3.70 40.88
CA LYS A 31 -12.85 5.13 40.49
C LYS A 31 -13.25 5.38 39.04
N GLU A 32 -14.52 5.75 38.84
CA GLU A 32 -15.05 6.24 37.57
C GLU A 32 -14.86 7.77 37.49
N ARG A 33 -14.04 8.25 36.54
CA ARG A 33 -13.94 9.63 36.00
C ARG A 33 -13.25 9.53 34.63
N ASP A 34 -13.64 10.22 33.56
CA ASP A 34 -14.74 11.17 33.34
C ASP A 34 -15.14 11.10 31.85
N ARG A 35 -16.43 10.96 31.53
CA ARG A 35 -16.93 11.11 30.14
C ARG A 35 -17.31 12.58 29.92
N LYS A 36 -16.34 13.40 29.51
CA LYS A 36 -16.58 14.80 29.12
C LYS A 36 -16.51 14.99 27.61
N SER A 37 -17.67 15.17 26.99
CA SER A 37 -17.75 15.77 25.65
C SER A 37 -17.47 17.28 25.76
N GLN A 38 -16.43 17.74 25.08
CA GLN A 38 -16.24 19.15 24.68
C GLN A 38 -15.86 19.13 23.19
N THR A 39 -16.74 19.51 22.27
CA THR A 39 -16.97 20.90 21.81
C THR A 39 -15.72 21.54 21.21
N SER A 40 -15.47 21.24 19.93
CA SER A 40 -15.00 22.18 18.89
C SER A 40 -13.91 23.19 19.27
N PHE A 41 -12.65 22.78 19.19
CA PHE A 41 -11.51 23.58 18.75
C PHE A 41 -10.61 22.66 17.89
N PRO A 42 -9.83 23.17 16.91
CA PRO A 42 -9.06 22.33 16.00
C PRO A 42 -7.98 21.54 16.77
N PRO A 43 -7.59 20.34 16.29
CA PRO A 43 -6.54 19.57 16.93
C PRO A 43 -5.23 20.35 16.87
N ALA A 44 -4.72 20.76 18.04
CA ALA A 44 -3.37 21.30 18.14
C ALA A 44 -2.37 20.25 17.64
N SER A 45 -1.33 20.70 16.92
CA SER A 45 -0.24 19.83 16.48
C SER A 45 0.34 19.07 17.68
N SER A 46 0.41 17.76 17.53
CA SER A 46 0.85 16.85 18.59
C SER A 46 2.35 17.01 18.80
N ASN A 47 2.75 17.92 19.69
CA ASN A 47 4.15 18.26 19.95
C ASN A 47 4.85 17.16 20.75
N THR A 48 5.41 16.19 20.02
CA THR A 48 6.12 15.06 20.62
C THR A 48 7.43 15.51 21.28
N THR A 49 7.71 15.00 22.48
CA THR A 49 8.97 15.26 23.20
C THR A 49 10.03 14.16 22.99
N ASP A 50 9.70 13.10 22.24
CA ASP A 50 10.62 11.99 21.99
C ASP A 50 11.63 12.35 20.90
N ALA A 51 12.92 12.24 21.22
CA ALA A 51 14.01 12.61 20.32
C ALA A 51 14.08 11.76 19.04
N VAL A 52 13.60 10.52 19.06
CA VAL A 52 13.54 9.66 17.86
C VAL A 52 12.39 10.10 16.96
N ARG A 53 11.21 10.39 17.53
CA ARG A 53 10.05 10.91 16.80
C ARG A 53 10.34 12.28 16.18
N LEU A 54 10.95 13.20 16.93
CA LEU A 54 11.41 14.50 16.39
C LEU A 54 12.37 14.33 15.20
N LYS A 55 13.35 13.41 15.30
CA LYS A 55 14.26 13.13 14.18
C LYS A 55 13.58 12.42 13.00
N CYS A 56 12.48 11.68 13.24
CA CYS A 56 11.65 11.14 12.17
C CYS A 56 10.84 12.24 11.45
N ARG A 57 10.33 13.25 12.17
CA ARG A 57 9.68 14.43 11.57
C ARG A 57 10.66 15.21 10.70
N GLU A 58 11.86 15.51 11.22
CA GLU A 58 12.95 16.14 10.45
C GLU A 58 13.24 15.38 9.14
N LEU A 59 13.35 14.06 9.18
CA LEU A 59 13.61 13.23 8.00
C LEU A 59 12.45 13.23 6.98
N LEU A 60 11.21 13.34 7.45
CA LEU A 60 10.01 13.41 6.60
C LEU A 60 9.85 14.80 5.98
N ALA A 61 10.03 15.88 6.74
CA ALA A 61 10.00 17.26 6.25
C ALA A 61 11.04 17.45 5.13
N ASN A 62 12.28 16.99 5.36
CA ASN A 62 13.34 16.99 4.35
C ASN A 62 13.04 16.13 3.11
N ALA A 63 12.15 15.13 3.19
CA ALA A 63 11.73 14.34 2.04
C ALA A 63 10.66 15.05 1.20
N ILE A 64 9.78 15.81 1.88
CA ILE A 64 8.72 16.60 1.28
C ILE A 64 9.31 17.85 0.59
N GLN A 65 10.19 18.58 1.29
CA GLN A 65 10.76 19.87 0.87
C GLN A 65 12.02 19.78 -0.01
N LEU A 66 12.12 18.76 -0.86
CA LEU A 66 13.21 18.70 -1.86
C LEU A 66 12.92 19.66 -3.03
N ASP A 67 13.20 20.93 -2.79
CA ASP A 67 13.27 22.02 -3.78
C ASP A 67 14.59 21.98 -4.56
N GLY A 68 14.55 22.42 -5.83
CA GLY A 68 15.74 22.94 -6.52
C GLY A 68 16.83 21.97 -7.01
N GLY A 69 16.59 20.65 -7.00
CA GLY A 69 17.56 19.63 -7.47
C GLY A 69 17.37 19.20 -8.93
N TYR A 70 18.11 19.82 -9.85
CA TYR A 70 18.21 19.49 -11.28
C TYR A 70 18.39 17.98 -11.59
N TRP A 71 17.63 17.46 -12.55
CA TRP A 71 17.51 16.04 -12.92
C TRP A 71 18.68 15.55 -13.80
N GLU A 72 19.94 15.77 -13.40
CA GLU A 72 21.11 15.33 -14.17
C GLU A 72 21.66 13.98 -13.70
N SER A 73 20.85 12.93 -13.89
CA SER A 73 21.33 11.54 -13.97
C SER A 73 20.26 10.60 -14.54
N SER A 74 19.97 10.74 -15.84
CA SER A 74 19.69 9.62 -16.78
C SER A 74 19.49 10.12 -18.24
N VAL A 75 20.47 10.86 -18.77
CA VAL A 75 20.66 10.94 -20.24
C VAL A 75 21.79 10.00 -20.62
N SER A 76 21.43 8.78 -21.03
CA SER A 76 22.35 7.87 -21.70
C SER A 76 22.58 8.35 -23.13
N ASN A 77 23.78 8.83 -23.42
CA ASN A 77 24.42 8.84 -24.75
C ASN A 77 23.58 9.39 -25.93
N HIS A 78 23.40 10.71 -26.00
CA HIS A 78 23.37 11.40 -27.29
C HIS A 78 24.50 12.44 -27.34
N SER A 79 25.10 12.63 -28.52
CA SER A 79 26.37 13.35 -28.72
C SER A 79 26.38 14.77 -28.15
N ALA A 80 27.46 15.15 -27.48
CA ALA A 80 27.64 16.47 -26.85
C ALA A 80 28.04 17.57 -27.86
N ALA A 81 27.22 17.78 -28.89
CA ALA A 81 27.35 18.88 -29.83
C ALA A 81 25.98 19.50 -30.13
N GLU A 82 25.94 20.85 -30.13
CA GLU A 82 24.83 21.68 -30.65
C GLU A 82 23.49 21.73 -29.87
N VAL A 83 23.51 22.28 -28.63
CA VAL A 83 22.41 23.15 -28.17
C VAL A 83 22.95 24.37 -27.39
N THR A 84 23.74 25.21 -28.04
CA THR A 84 23.77 26.64 -27.70
C THR A 84 22.65 27.36 -28.44
N GLN A 85 22.11 28.43 -27.83
CA GLN A 85 21.14 29.37 -28.43
C GLN A 85 19.63 29.05 -28.33
N ALA A 86 19.16 28.73 -27.12
CA ALA A 86 17.75 28.95 -26.72
C ALA A 86 17.63 29.37 -25.24
N GLY A 87 18.43 30.34 -24.80
CA GLY A 87 18.26 30.94 -23.47
C GLY A 87 16.96 31.75 -23.40
N GLY A 88 16.06 31.38 -22.48
CA GLY A 88 14.90 32.21 -22.11
C GLY A 88 13.55 31.51 -21.90
N TRP A 89 13.33 30.29 -22.40
CA TRP A 89 11.98 29.70 -22.46
C TRP A 89 11.73 28.46 -21.58
N VAL A 90 12.71 28.00 -20.81
CA VAL A 90 12.57 26.85 -19.88
C VAL A 90 12.32 27.22 -18.41
N GLN A 91 12.05 28.50 -18.10
CA GLN A 91 11.73 28.97 -16.74
C GLN A 91 10.24 29.25 -16.49
N GLN A 92 9.37 29.16 -17.50
CA GLN A 92 7.98 29.64 -17.40
C GLN A 92 6.94 28.58 -16.97
N LEU A 93 7.33 27.34 -16.63
CA LEU A 93 6.38 26.22 -16.42
C LEU A 93 6.58 25.36 -15.15
N THR A 94 7.36 25.83 -14.17
CA THR A 94 7.35 25.28 -12.81
C THR A 94 7.52 26.38 -11.75
N TRP A 95 6.60 27.35 -11.74
CA TRP A 95 6.30 28.11 -10.53
C TRP A 95 4.82 27.89 -10.22
N ILE A 96 4.55 26.86 -9.42
CA ILE A 96 3.32 26.81 -8.65
C ILE A 96 3.55 27.79 -7.51
N GLU A 97 3.11 29.04 -7.68
CA GLU A 97 2.82 29.90 -6.53
C GLU A 97 1.78 29.16 -5.71
N VAL A 98 2.22 28.54 -4.61
CA VAL A 98 1.33 27.85 -3.70
C VAL A 98 0.55 28.95 -2.97
N PRO A 99 -0.78 29.08 -3.16
CA PRO A 99 -1.52 30.19 -2.58
C PRO A 99 -1.40 30.17 -1.06
N GLU A 100 -1.22 31.33 -0.45
CA GLU A 100 -0.99 31.49 0.99
C GLU A 100 -2.09 30.78 1.80
N GLY A 101 -1.73 29.64 2.41
CA GLY A 101 -2.69 28.72 3.02
C GLY A 101 -2.34 27.23 2.92
N CYS A 102 -1.27 26.84 2.22
CA CYS A 102 -0.75 25.47 2.31
C CYS A 102 -0.17 25.17 3.70
N ALA A 103 -0.44 23.97 4.22
CA ALA A 103 0.29 23.42 5.36
C ALA A 103 1.80 23.39 5.03
N SER A 104 2.65 23.73 6.00
CA SER A 104 4.09 23.67 5.77
C SER A 104 4.54 22.21 5.57
N PRO A 105 5.66 21.96 4.88
CA PRO A 105 6.26 20.63 4.82
C PRO A 105 6.60 20.05 6.20
N GLU A 106 6.76 20.91 7.21
CA GLU A 106 6.96 20.57 8.61
C GLU A 106 5.64 20.04 9.23
N ASP A 107 4.52 20.77 9.07
CA ASP A 107 3.19 20.34 9.53
C ASP A 107 2.78 19.00 8.89
N LEU A 108 2.96 18.85 7.58
CA LEU A 108 2.68 17.61 6.84
C LEU A 108 3.55 16.44 7.32
N ALA A 109 4.78 16.71 7.75
CA ALA A 109 5.66 15.71 8.35
C ALA A 109 5.22 15.34 9.77
N GLU A 110 4.73 16.29 10.57
CA GLU A 110 4.15 16.03 11.89
C GLU A 110 2.92 15.12 11.81
N GLU A 111 1.97 15.46 10.92
CA GLU A 111 0.76 14.66 10.70
C GLU A 111 1.07 13.23 10.24
N LEU A 112 2.02 13.08 9.31
CA LEU A 112 2.43 11.78 8.79
C LEU A 112 3.16 10.94 9.84
N GLU A 113 4.03 11.56 10.63
CA GLU A 113 4.72 10.88 11.73
C GLU A 113 3.75 10.45 12.83
N GLU A 114 2.81 11.31 13.24
CA GLU A 114 1.79 10.98 14.24
C GLU A 114 0.84 9.88 13.74
N ALA A 115 0.43 9.92 12.46
CA ALA A 115 -0.39 8.86 11.86
C ALA A 115 0.34 7.50 11.82
N ILE A 116 1.66 7.48 11.58
CA ILE A 116 2.48 6.27 11.67
C ILE A 116 2.62 5.83 13.14
N PHE A 117 2.88 6.76 14.06
CA PHE A 117 3.01 6.45 15.48
C PHE A 117 1.70 5.90 16.07
N GLN A 118 0.54 6.38 15.63
CA GLN A 118 -0.77 5.92 16.11
C GLN A 118 -1.07 4.45 15.75
N GLU A 119 -0.49 3.92 14.67
CA GLU A 119 -0.57 2.49 14.29
C GLU A 119 0.30 1.61 15.20
N PHE A 120 1.53 2.02 15.51
CA PHE A 120 2.50 1.18 16.24
C PHE A 120 2.50 1.42 17.76
N ARG A 121 2.20 2.64 18.20
CA ARG A 121 2.29 3.18 19.57
C ARG A 121 3.64 2.97 20.27
N ASN A 122 4.70 2.71 19.51
CA ASN A 122 6.06 2.51 20.01
C ASN A 122 7.11 2.85 18.93
N THR A 123 8.32 3.22 19.33
CA THR A 123 9.44 3.64 18.44
C THR A 123 10.33 2.46 17.97
N ASP A 124 9.72 1.29 17.81
CA ASP A 124 10.36 0.03 17.42
C ASP A 124 10.93 0.04 15.99
N MET A 125 11.66 -1.01 15.64
CA MET A 125 12.19 -1.18 14.28
C MET A 125 11.10 -1.19 13.20
N ARG A 126 9.88 -1.67 13.51
CA ARG A 126 8.72 -1.63 12.60
C ARG A 126 8.31 -0.18 12.27
N TYR A 127 8.18 0.66 13.30
CA TYR A 127 7.92 2.11 13.15
C TYR A 127 9.04 2.79 12.34
N LYS A 128 10.32 2.56 12.71
CA LYS A 128 11.48 3.15 12.01
C LYS A 128 11.56 2.72 10.54
N ASN A 129 11.23 1.46 10.23
CA ASN A 129 11.17 0.95 8.86
C ASN A 129 10.02 1.58 8.05
N ARG A 130 8.85 1.81 8.66
CA ARG A 130 7.73 2.51 8.02
C ARG A 130 8.12 3.94 7.66
N VAL A 131 8.70 4.70 8.59
CA VAL A 131 9.20 6.08 8.34
C VAL A 131 10.22 6.09 7.19
N ARG A 132 11.26 5.24 7.25
CA ARG A 132 12.26 5.11 6.17
C ARG A 132 11.63 4.79 4.81
N SER A 133 10.62 3.92 4.79
CA SER A 133 9.89 3.58 3.57
C SER A 133 9.15 4.80 3.00
N ARG A 134 8.48 5.61 3.83
CA ARG A 134 7.83 6.85 3.37
C ARG A 134 8.83 7.87 2.85
N VAL A 135 9.93 8.09 3.57
CA VAL A 135 11.05 8.94 3.11
C VAL A 135 11.55 8.50 1.74
N ALA A 136 11.75 7.19 1.52
CA ALA A 136 12.23 6.68 0.24
C ALA A 136 11.23 6.89 -0.93
N ASN A 137 9.91 6.76 -0.68
CA ASN A 137 8.89 6.94 -1.71
C ASN A 137 8.61 8.43 -2.00
N LEU A 138 8.61 9.29 -0.98
CA LEU A 138 8.49 10.74 -1.16
C LEU A 138 9.70 11.34 -1.91
N LYS A 139 10.87 10.70 -1.80
CA LYS A 139 12.10 11.04 -2.52
C LYS A 139 12.28 10.29 -3.84
N ASP A 140 11.28 9.55 -4.33
CA ASP A 140 11.44 8.81 -5.59
C ASP A 140 11.44 9.76 -6.79
N THR A 141 12.64 10.01 -7.30
CA THR A 141 12.96 10.79 -8.50
C THR A 141 12.16 10.34 -9.73
N LYS A 142 11.72 9.07 -9.78
CA LYS A 142 10.92 8.50 -10.89
C LYS A 142 9.41 8.70 -10.72
N ASN A 143 8.95 9.18 -9.56
CA ASN A 143 7.53 9.42 -9.28
C ASN A 143 7.30 10.77 -8.56
N PRO A 144 7.64 11.91 -9.18
CA PRO A 144 7.45 13.23 -8.58
C PRO A 144 5.97 13.56 -8.33
N GLY A 145 5.06 12.96 -9.11
CA GLY A 145 3.61 13.12 -8.94
C GLY A 145 3.10 12.60 -7.59
N PHE A 146 3.69 11.54 -7.04
CA PHE A 146 3.30 11.04 -5.72
C PHE A 146 3.58 12.06 -4.60
N ARG A 147 4.74 12.73 -4.64
CA ARG A 147 5.07 13.82 -3.71
C ARG A 147 4.15 15.02 -3.88
N MET A 148 3.84 15.41 -5.12
CA MET A 148 2.90 16.49 -5.40
C MET A 148 1.49 16.18 -4.88
N ASN A 149 1.00 14.96 -5.08
CA ASN A 149 -0.30 14.52 -4.59
C ASN A 149 -0.40 14.51 -3.06
N PHE A 150 0.72 14.35 -2.34
CA PHE A 150 0.79 14.51 -0.90
C PHE A 150 0.76 15.99 -0.50
N LEU A 151 1.61 16.83 -1.11
CA LEU A 151 1.67 18.29 -0.89
C LEU A 151 0.33 19.01 -1.14
N VAL A 152 -0.39 18.61 -2.19
CA VAL A 152 -1.71 19.15 -2.56
C VAL A 152 -2.85 18.56 -1.70
N GLY A 153 -2.55 17.61 -0.80
CA GLY A 153 -3.53 16.98 0.07
C GLY A 153 -4.45 15.95 -0.60
N ALA A 154 -4.23 15.62 -1.88
CA ALA A 154 -4.96 14.56 -2.59
C ALA A 154 -4.71 13.17 -1.98
N ILE A 155 -3.59 12.99 -1.27
CA ILE A 155 -3.30 11.85 -0.41
C ILE A 155 -3.14 12.37 1.02
N PRO A 156 -4.06 12.08 1.96
CA PRO A 156 -3.92 12.52 3.34
C PRO A 156 -2.87 11.70 4.11
N ALA A 157 -2.25 12.31 5.12
CA ALA A 157 -1.23 11.70 5.98
C ALA A 157 -1.66 10.35 6.59
N THR A 158 -2.92 10.21 6.99
CA THR A 158 -3.49 8.97 7.53
C THR A 158 -3.51 7.82 6.52
N LYS A 159 -3.84 8.10 5.25
CA LYS A 159 -3.80 7.11 4.16
C LYS A 159 -2.36 6.78 3.79
N LEU A 160 -1.49 7.80 3.74
CA LEU A 160 -0.06 7.63 3.49
C LEU A 160 0.62 6.82 4.60
N ALA A 161 0.23 6.96 5.86
CA ALA A 161 0.78 6.19 6.97
C ALA A 161 0.63 4.67 6.76
N VAL A 162 -0.51 4.21 6.22
CA VAL A 162 -0.87 2.78 6.12
C VAL A 162 -0.55 2.14 4.75
N MET A 163 -0.72 2.87 3.63
CA MET A 163 -0.65 2.29 2.26
C MET A 163 0.60 1.45 1.96
N THR A 164 0.46 0.40 1.17
CA THR A 164 1.58 -0.51 0.84
C THR A 164 2.61 0.14 -0.09
N ALA A 165 3.83 -0.41 -0.12
CA ALA A 165 4.85 0.00 -1.10
C ALA A 165 4.41 -0.23 -2.55
N GLU A 166 3.48 -1.15 -2.77
CA GLU A 166 2.92 -1.44 -4.08
C GLU A 166 1.93 -0.36 -4.54
N GLU A 167 1.10 0.14 -3.63
CA GLU A 167 0.13 1.22 -3.86
C GLU A 167 0.78 2.61 -3.98
N MET A 168 2.00 2.79 -3.45
CA MET A 168 2.80 4.02 -3.63
C MET A 168 3.55 4.10 -4.96
N ALA A 169 3.78 2.98 -5.64
CA ALA A 169 4.54 2.96 -6.90
C ALA A 169 3.87 3.81 -8.00
N SER A 170 4.61 4.17 -9.04
CA SER A 170 4.04 4.85 -10.21
C SER A 170 2.95 3.99 -10.87
N ASP A 171 1.96 4.64 -11.49
CA ASP A 171 0.83 3.92 -12.09
C ASP A 171 1.26 3.05 -13.28
N GLU A 172 2.34 3.40 -13.96
CA GLU A 172 3.03 2.53 -14.91
C GLU A 172 3.59 1.26 -14.25
N MET A 173 4.36 1.38 -13.16
CA MET A 173 4.93 0.22 -12.46
C MET A 173 3.84 -0.67 -11.81
N LYS A 174 2.74 -0.07 -11.34
CA LYS A 174 1.54 -0.81 -10.91
C LYS A 174 0.91 -1.57 -12.07
N ALA A 175 0.69 -0.92 -13.21
CA ALA A 175 0.12 -1.56 -14.39
C ALA A 175 1.00 -2.71 -14.89
N ILE A 176 2.33 -2.54 -14.90
CA ILE A 176 3.30 -3.58 -15.23
C ILE A 176 3.21 -4.76 -14.25
N ARG A 177 3.21 -4.51 -12.92
CA ARG A 177 3.09 -5.60 -11.92
C ARG A 177 1.75 -6.32 -12.04
N ASN A 178 0.65 -5.60 -12.21
CA ASN A 178 -0.69 -6.17 -12.37
C ASN A 178 -0.81 -7.01 -13.65
N LYS A 179 -0.17 -6.58 -14.75
CA LYS A 179 -0.10 -7.33 -16.00
C LYS A 179 0.64 -8.66 -15.79
N PHE A 180 1.86 -8.64 -15.25
CA PHE A 180 2.62 -9.86 -15.01
C PHE A 180 1.96 -10.79 -13.99
N LEU A 181 1.34 -10.26 -12.94
CA LEU A 181 0.58 -11.05 -11.97
C LEU A 181 -0.61 -11.75 -12.66
N LYS A 182 -1.34 -11.03 -13.51
CA LYS A 182 -2.44 -11.61 -14.30
C LYS A 182 -1.93 -12.70 -15.25
N GLU A 183 -0.89 -12.42 -16.03
CA GLU A 183 -0.29 -13.37 -16.97
C GLU A 183 0.19 -14.65 -16.25
N ALA A 184 0.81 -14.52 -15.06
CA ALA A 184 1.21 -15.67 -14.25
C ALA A 184 0.02 -16.49 -13.70
N ILE A 185 -1.10 -15.84 -13.36
CA ILE A 185 -2.33 -16.52 -12.94
C ILE A 185 -2.96 -17.26 -14.14
N ASP A 186 -3.04 -16.60 -15.30
CA ASP A 186 -3.64 -17.15 -16.51
C ASP A 186 -2.81 -18.35 -17.03
N ASP A 187 -1.48 -18.27 -17.01
CA ASP A 187 -0.56 -19.36 -17.38
C ASP A 187 -0.67 -20.56 -16.43
N ALA A 188 -0.68 -20.31 -15.11
CA ALA A 188 -0.87 -21.35 -14.10
C ALA A 188 -2.24 -22.05 -14.21
N GLN A 189 -3.28 -21.37 -14.70
CA GLN A 189 -4.58 -21.97 -14.99
C GLN A 189 -4.60 -22.74 -16.31
N LEU A 190 -3.81 -22.33 -17.30
CA LEU A 190 -3.68 -23.04 -18.59
C LEU A 190 -2.93 -24.37 -18.46
N ALA A 191 -2.03 -24.48 -17.47
CA ALA A 191 -1.23 -25.66 -17.12
C ALA A 191 -2.05 -26.85 -16.55
N THR A 192 -3.09 -27.25 -17.29
CA THR A 192 -3.85 -28.47 -17.04
C THR A 192 -3.09 -29.70 -17.55
N VAL A 193 -3.06 -30.79 -16.78
CA VAL A 193 -2.38 -32.03 -17.18
C VAL A 193 -3.18 -32.75 -18.28
N GLN A 194 -2.99 -32.30 -19.52
CA GLN A 194 -3.54 -32.94 -20.71
C GLN A 194 -2.63 -34.10 -21.13
N GLY A 195 -3.06 -35.34 -20.91
CA GLY A 195 -2.54 -36.48 -21.67
C GLY A 195 -2.91 -36.34 -23.15
N THR A 196 -2.34 -37.16 -24.02
CA THR A 196 -2.59 -37.05 -25.47
C THR A 196 -4.04 -37.44 -25.79
N SER A 197 -4.80 -36.54 -26.41
CA SER A 197 -6.14 -36.86 -26.89
C SER A 197 -6.06 -37.68 -28.17
N THR A 198 -6.75 -38.83 -28.21
CA THR A 198 -6.76 -39.73 -29.37
C THR A 198 -8.19 -40.16 -29.67
N ASP A 199 -8.53 -40.25 -30.97
CA ASP A 199 -9.85 -40.70 -31.44
C ASP A 199 -9.91 -42.21 -31.73
N LEU A 200 -8.78 -42.92 -31.59
CA LEU A 200 -8.68 -44.38 -31.82
C LEU A 200 -9.54 -45.20 -30.84
N LEU A 201 -9.79 -44.67 -29.64
CA LEU A 201 -10.44 -45.38 -28.54
C LEU A 201 -11.88 -44.85 -28.32
N LYS A 202 -12.88 -45.73 -28.41
CA LYS A 202 -14.28 -45.38 -28.12
C LYS A 202 -14.60 -45.62 -26.65
N CYS A 203 -15.03 -44.58 -25.93
CA CYS A 203 -15.38 -44.70 -24.51
C CYS A 203 -16.61 -45.59 -24.30
N GLY A 204 -16.48 -46.65 -23.49
CA GLY A 204 -17.58 -47.57 -23.19
C GLY A 204 -18.79 -46.92 -22.50
N LYS A 205 -18.58 -45.89 -21.66
CA LYS A 205 -19.65 -45.22 -20.91
C LYS A 205 -20.45 -44.22 -21.77
N CYS A 206 -19.77 -43.30 -22.46
CA CYS A 206 -20.43 -42.22 -23.20
C CYS A 206 -20.46 -42.40 -24.73
N LYS A 207 -19.84 -43.47 -25.27
CA LYS A 207 -19.74 -43.81 -26.70
C LYS A 207 -19.06 -42.77 -27.60
N LYS A 208 -18.55 -41.67 -27.04
CA LYS A 208 -17.69 -40.69 -27.73
C LYS A 208 -16.27 -41.24 -27.91
N ARG A 209 -15.53 -40.73 -28.91
CA ARG A 209 -14.16 -41.16 -29.22
C ARG A 209 -13.04 -40.25 -28.68
N ASN A 210 -13.37 -39.04 -28.20
CA ASN A 210 -12.41 -38.18 -27.50
C ASN A 210 -11.98 -38.80 -26.16
N CYS A 211 -10.94 -39.63 -26.22
CA CYS A 211 -10.29 -40.27 -25.08
C CYS A 211 -8.88 -39.68 -24.88
N THR A 212 -8.38 -39.76 -23.66
CA THR A 212 -7.06 -39.24 -23.27
C THR A 212 -6.19 -40.41 -22.86
N TYR A 213 -5.00 -40.52 -23.44
CA TYR A 213 -4.00 -41.53 -23.08
C TYR A 213 -2.90 -40.91 -22.22
N ASN A 214 -2.42 -41.68 -21.24
CA ASN A 214 -1.29 -41.36 -20.39
C ASN A 214 -0.51 -42.68 -20.23
N GLN A 215 0.82 -42.63 -20.35
CA GLN A 215 1.69 -43.81 -20.18
C GLN A 215 2.02 -44.05 -18.71
#